data_AF-A0A972MB14-F1
#
_entry.id   AF-A0A972MB14-F1
#
_cell.length_a   1.000
_cell.length_b   1.000
_cell.length_c   1.000
_cell.angle_alpha   90.00
_cell.angle_beta   90.00
_cell.angle_gamma   90.00
#
_symmetry.space_group_name_H-M   'P 1'
#
loop_
_entity.id
_entity.type
_entity.pdbx_description
1 polymer ?
#
loop_
_entity_poly.entity_id
_entity_poly.type
_entity_poly.pdbx_seq_one_letter_code
_entity_poly.pdbx_strand_id
1 'polypeptide(L)'
;MKKFLVFLAIFIFIIDCILITIKLNQNESKRAIHKAKPHYKYSVFLTSDDGPLKGSRYLDRLIREYQVPFTLFLVGKPFSEDSNLRYTLSRYKSN
;
A
#
# COMPACT_ATOMS: atom_id res chain seq x y z
N MET A 1 36.45 -40.86 -29.57
CA MET A 1 34.97 -40.87 -29.63
C MET A 1 34.31 -40.97 -28.24
N LYS A 2 34.67 -41.94 -27.37
CA LYS A 2 34.05 -42.08 -26.03
C LYS A 2 34.13 -40.83 -25.14
N LYS A 3 35.26 -40.12 -25.13
CA LYS A 3 35.43 -38.87 -24.34
C LYS A 3 34.46 -37.76 -24.78
N PHE A 4 34.23 -37.62 -26.09
CA PHE A 4 33.30 -36.62 -26.64
C PHE A 4 31.85 -36.89 -26.21
N LEU A 5 31.45 -38.16 -26.18
CA LEU A 5 30.10 -38.57 -25.77
C LEU A 5 29.85 -38.28 -24.27
N VAL A 6 30.88 -38.42 -23.43
CA VAL A 6 30.83 -38.06 -22.01
C VAL A 6 30.70 -36.53 -21.83
N PHE A 7 31.47 -35.73 -22.57
CA PHE A 7 31.34 -34.27 -22.51
C PHE A 7 29.96 -33.79 -22.97
N LEU A 8 29.39 -34.40 -24.01
CA LEU A 8 28.05 -34.08 -24.48
C LEU A 8 26.98 -34.39 -23.42
N ALA A 9 27.08 -35.54 -22.75
CA ALA A 9 26.15 -35.91 -21.68
C ALA A 9 26.22 -34.96 -20.48
N ILE A 10 27.43 -34.56 -20.08
CA ILE A 10 27.63 -33.58 -18.99
C ILE A 10 27.05 -32.22 -19.38
N PHE A 11 27.26 -31.78 -20.62
CA PHE A 11 26.74 -30.51 -21.11
C PHE A 11 25.21 -30.45 -21.12
N ILE A 12 24.56 -31.53 -21.57
CA ILE A 12 23.09 -31.65 -21.53
C ILE A 12 22.59 -31.60 -20.09
N PHE A 13 23.23 -32.33 -19.17
CA PHE A 13 22.86 -32.34 -17.76
C PHE A 13 22.95 -30.95 -17.12
N ILE A 14 24.00 -30.19 -17.42
CA ILE A 14 24.15 -28.81 -16.92
C ILE A 14 23.02 -27.91 -17.43
N ILE A 15 22.65 -28.02 -18.71
CA ILE A 15 21.55 -27.23 -19.27
C ILE A 15 20.23 -27.56 -18.57
N ASP A 16 19.94 -28.84 -18.36
CA ASP A 16 18.72 -29.27 -17.67
C ASP A 16 18.65 -28.74 -16.23
N CYS A 17 19.78 -28.79 -15.49
CA CYS A 17 19.87 -28.22 -14.15
C CYS A 17 19.58 -26.71 -14.12
N ILE A 18 20.12 -25.96 -15.09
CA ILE A 18 19.87 -24.51 -15.20
C ILE A 18 18.38 -24.25 -15.47
N LEU A 19 17.77 -25.00 -16.40
CA LEU A 19 16.35 -24.84 -16.75
C LEU A 19 15.44 -25.11 -15.54
N ILE A 20 15.72 -26.16 -14.77
CA ILE A 20 14.97 -26.52 -13.57
C ILE A 20 15.09 -25.40 -12.52
N THR A 21 16.28 -24.86 -12.32
CA THR A 21 16.53 -23.77 -11.34
C THR A 21 15.74 -22.51 -11.68
N ILE A 22 15.70 -22.11 -12.96
CA ILE A 22 14.92 -20.96 -13.42
C ILE A 22 13.42 -21.19 -13.17
N LYS A 23 12.92 -22.39 -13.46
CA LYS A 23 11.50 -22.75 -13.28
C LYS A 23 11.09 -22.75 -11.80
N LEU A 24 11.96 -23.21 -10.90
CA LEU A 24 11.72 -23.18 -9.46
C LEU A 24 11.66 -21.74 -8.92
N ASN A 25 12.60 -20.88 -9.34
CA ASN A 25 12.66 -19.49 -8.88
C ASN A 25 11.44 -18.66 -9.34
N GLN A 26 10.97 -18.88 -10.58
CA GLN A 26 9.74 -18.24 -11.06
C GLN A 26 8.49 -18.64 -10.26
N ASN A 27 8.43 -19.90 -9.80
CA ASN A 27 7.32 -20.39 -8.99
C ASN A 27 7.34 -19.82 -7.56
N GLU A 28 8.52 -19.64 -6.97
CA GLU A 28 8.67 -18.96 -5.67
C GLU A 28 8.29 -17.49 -5.76
N SER A 29 8.74 -16.79 -6.80
CA SER A 29 8.36 -15.39 -7.05
C SER A 29 6.84 -15.23 -7.18
N LYS A 30 6.16 -16.09 -7.96
CA LYS A 30 4.69 -16.10 -8.06
C LYS A 30 4.01 -16.38 -6.71
N ARG A 31 4.55 -17.29 -5.89
CA ARG A 31 4.03 -17.58 -4.55
C ARG A 31 4.22 -16.40 -3.58
N ALA A 32 5.35 -15.69 -3.66
CA ALA A 32 5.63 -14.50 -2.86
C ALA A 32 4.66 -13.37 -3.21
N ILE A 33 4.39 -13.15 -4.51
CA ILE A 33 3.40 -12.16 -4.98
C ILE A 33 1.99 -12.49 -4.49
N HIS A 34 1.60 -13.77 -4.48
CA HIS A 34 0.29 -14.19 -3.96
C HIS A 34 0.14 -14.05 -2.44
N LYS A 35 1.22 -14.14 -1.67
CA LYS A 35 1.21 -13.93 -0.21
C LYS A 35 1.21 -12.45 0.20
N ALA A 36 1.59 -11.55 -0.70
CA ALA A 36 1.73 -10.13 -0.40
C ALA A 36 0.43 -9.31 -0.52
N LYS A 37 -0.69 -9.91 -0.94
CA LYS A 37 -1.98 -9.21 -0.89
C LYS A 37 -2.54 -9.29 0.53
N PRO A 38 -2.58 -8.19 1.29
CA PRO A 38 -3.21 -8.22 2.60
C PRO A 38 -4.69 -8.55 2.39
N HIS A 39 -5.09 -9.69 2.93
CA HIS A 39 -6.45 -10.20 2.90
C HIS A 39 -7.26 -9.41 3.95
N TYR A 40 -7.46 -8.10 3.74
CA TYR A 40 -8.38 -7.35 4.58
C TYR A 40 -9.79 -7.86 4.28
N LYS A 41 -10.31 -8.72 5.18
CA LYS A 41 -11.64 -9.34 5.05
C LYS A 41 -12.76 -8.28 5.04
N TYR A 42 -12.48 -7.08 5.53
CA TYR A 42 -13.40 -5.95 5.60
C TYR A 42 -12.65 -4.64 5.36
N SER A 43 -13.23 -3.75 4.56
CA SER A 43 -12.77 -2.37 4.39
C SER A 43 -13.65 -1.46 5.23
N VAL A 44 -13.02 -0.65 6.10
CA VAL A 44 -13.71 0.36 6.90
C VAL A 44 -13.31 1.73 6.35
N PHE A 45 -14.31 2.54 6.01
CA PHE A 45 -14.11 3.92 5.56
C PHE A 45 -14.42 4.86 6.73
N LEU A 46 -13.45 5.71 7.08
CA LEU A 46 -13.61 6.68 8.15
C LEU A 46 -14.01 8.05 7.57
N THR A 47 -15.13 8.58 8.06
CA THR A 47 -15.63 9.89 7.69
C THR A 47 -15.95 10.71 8.94
N SER A 48 -15.91 12.04 8.80
CA SER A 48 -16.46 12.97 9.79
C SER A 48 -17.26 14.05 9.10
N ASP A 49 -18.46 14.29 9.62
CA ASP A 49 -19.33 15.38 9.19
C ASP A 49 -19.16 16.59 10.12
N ASP A 50 -19.71 17.74 9.72
CA ASP A 50 -19.77 19.00 10.49
C ASP A 50 -18.44 19.67 10.87
N GLY A 51 -17.31 19.12 10.43
CA GLY A 51 -15.99 19.63 10.79
C GLY A 51 -15.50 20.84 9.97
N PRO A 52 -14.39 21.47 10.40
CA PRO A 52 -13.70 21.26 11.68
C PRO A 52 -14.47 21.78 12.91
N LEU A 53 -14.50 21.00 13.98
CA LEU A 53 -15.08 21.39 15.28
C LEU A 53 -13.98 21.53 16.34
N LYS A 54 -14.36 22.00 17.53
CA LYS A 54 -13.45 21.97 18.69
C LYS A 54 -13.03 20.52 18.95
N GLY A 55 -11.75 20.21 18.76
CA GLY A 55 -11.19 18.86 18.85
C GLY A 55 -10.67 18.29 17.52
N SER A 56 -10.98 18.89 16.37
CA SER A 56 -10.49 18.41 15.06
C SER A 56 -8.96 18.39 14.96
N ARG A 57 -8.24 19.25 15.71
CA ARG A 57 -6.77 19.19 15.78
C ARG A 57 -6.23 17.88 16.37
N TYR A 58 -6.96 17.27 17.30
CA TYR A 58 -6.59 15.98 17.86
C TYR A 58 -6.81 14.88 16.83
N LEU A 59 -7.95 14.92 16.14
CA LEU A 59 -8.30 13.99 15.08
C LEU A 59 -7.31 14.05 13.91
N ASP A 60 -6.90 15.26 13.51
CA ASP A 60 -5.81 15.50 12.55
C ASP A 60 -4.46 14.91 12.94
N ARG A 61 -4.13 14.94 14.25
CA ARG A 61 -2.89 14.37 14.75
C ARG A 61 -2.93 12.86 14.59
N LEU A 62 -4.03 12.22 15.01
CA LEU A 62 -4.20 10.77 14.90
C LEU A 62 -4.16 10.31 13.43
N ILE A 63 -4.87 11.00 12.53
CA ILE A 63 -4.87 10.67 11.09
C ILE A 63 -3.44 10.70 10.53
N ARG A 64 -2.66 11.73 10.88
CA ARG A 64 -1.27 11.87 10.43
C ARG A 64 -0.33 10.83 11.04
N GLU A 65 -0.48 10.56 12.33
CA GLU A 65 0.34 9.61 13.07
C GLU A 65 0.14 8.17 12.56
N TYR A 66 -1.12 7.78 12.33
CA TYR A 66 -1.46 6.43 11.89
C TYR A 66 -1.56 6.28 10.36
N GLN A 67 -1.36 7.36 9.59
CA GLN A 67 -1.46 7.38 8.13
C GLN A 67 -2.76 6.75 7.60
N VAL A 68 -3.88 7.02 8.28
CA VAL A 68 -5.18 6.40 7.97
C VAL A 68 -5.93 7.24 6.92
N PRO A 69 -6.43 6.65 5.83
CA PRO A 69 -7.30 7.35 4.88
C PRO A 69 -8.58 7.85 5.57
N PHE A 70 -8.90 9.12 5.39
CA PHE A 70 -10.01 9.78 6.08
C PHE A 70 -10.66 10.85 5.19
N THR A 71 -11.99 10.94 5.23
CA THR A 71 -12.77 11.97 4.52
C THR A 71 -13.45 12.91 5.50
N LEU A 72 -13.20 14.22 5.36
CA LEU A 72 -13.83 15.27 6.15
C LEU A 72 -14.86 16.04 5.32
N PHE A 73 -16.12 16.03 5.74
CA PHE A 73 -17.17 16.85 5.13
C PHE A 73 -17.31 18.18 5.88
N LEU A 74 -17.03 19.26 5.17
CA LEU A 74 -17.02 20.62 5.71
C LEU A 74 -18.41 21.25 5.58
N VAL A 75 -18.97 21.76 6.68
CA VAL A 75 -20.23 22.52 6.64
C VAL A 75 -19.93 24.00 6.49
N GLY A 76 -20.30 24.66 5.40
CA GLY A 76 -19.86 26.05 5.13
C GLY A 76 -20.37 27.15 6.08
N LYS A 77 -21.44 26.89 6.86
CA LYS A 77 -22.18 27.89 7.65
C LYS A 77 -21.55 28.27 9.01
N PRO A 78 -21.11 27.33 9.88
CA PRO A 78 -20.57 27.66 11.21
C PRO A 78 -19.16 28.29 11.21
N PHE A 79 -18.45 28.32 10.08
CA PHE A 79 -17.06 28.83 10.01
C PHE A 79 -16.95 30.33 9.76
N SER A 80 -18.04 31.01 9.39
CA SER A 80 -17.97 32.43 9.05
C SER A 80 -17.78 33.33 10.26
N GLU A 81 -18.06 32.86 11.48
CA GLU A 81 -18.15 33.72 12.68
C GLU A 81 -16.95 33.58 13.64
N ASP A 82 -16.22 32.46 13.62
CA ASP A 82 -15.04 32.26 14.46
C ASP A 82 -13.74 32.29 13.63
N SER A 83 -12.86 33.25 13.93
CA SER A 83 -11.61 33.50 13.23
C SER A 83 -10.62 32.32 13.30
N ASN A 84 -10.60 31.56 14.39
CA ASN A 84 -9.75 30.37 14.55
C ASN A 84 -10.24 29.21 13.69
N LEU A 85 -11.56 29.06 13.59
CA LEU A 85 -12.21 28.06 12.73
C LEU A 85 -12.04 28.41 11.25
N ARG A 86 -12.09 29.70 10.88
CA ARG A 86 -11.78 30.20 9.52
C ARG A 86 -10.36 29.85 9.06
N TYR A 87 -9.35 30.10 9.90
CA TYR A 87 -7.96 29.73 9.62
C TYR A 87 -7.77 28.22 9.49
N THR A 88 -8.50 27.45 10.30
CA THR A 88 -8.43 26.00 10.25
C THR A 88 -9.08 25.48 8.96
N LEU A 89 -10.23 26.04 8.55
CA LEU A 89 -10.91 25.71 7.30
C LEU A 89 -10.06 26.02 6.07
N SER A 90 -9.36 27.16 6.03
CA SER A 90 -8.50 27.51 4.88
C SER A 90 -7.38 26.50 4.67
N ARG A 91 -6.85 25.93 5.76
CA ARG A 91 -5.82 24.88 5.71
C ARG A 91 -6.33 23.55 5.14
N TYR A 92 -7.61 23.23 5.36
CA TYR A 92 -8.22 22.03 4.76
C TYR A 92 -8.56 22.22 3.29
N LYS A 93 -8.87 23.45 2.83
CA LYS A 93 -9.14 23.74 1.42
C LYS A 93 -7.91 23.77 0.53
N SER A 94 -6.72 23.96 1.10
CA SER A 94 -5.45 24.08 0.36
C SER A 94 -4.68 22.78 0.20
N ASN A 95 -5.14 21.69 0.83
CA ASN A 95 -4.59 20.32 0.65
C ASN A 95 -5.53 19.52 -0.25
#